data_AF-A0A9D1KC48-F1
#
_entry.id   AF-A0A9D1KC48-F1
#
_cell.length_a   1.000
_cell.length_b   1.000
_cell.length_c   1.000
_cell.angle_alpha   90.00
_cell.angle_beta   90.00
_cell.angle_gamma   90.00
#
_symmetry.space_group_name_H-M   'P 1'
#
loop_
_entity.id
_entity.type
_entity.pdbx_description
1 polymer ?
#
loop_
_entity_poly.entity_id
_entity_poly.type
_entity_poly.pdbx_seq_one_letter_code
_entity_poly.pdbx_strand_id
1 'polypeptide(L)'
;MEITYVVIIAIVAYILGAITKIFIDNVPNKYIPIQNVLVGIISALICYFTGIESSLLQALVLCLVATMGAGGIADLINIKNK
;
A
#
# COMPACT_ATOMS: atom_id res chain seq x y z
N MET A 1 0.86 -18.39 13.93
CA MET A 1 1.41 -18.38 12.56
C MET A 1 0.63 -17.43 11.65
N GLU A 2 -0.69 -17.31 11.78
CA GLU A 2 -1.49 -16.36 10.99
C GLU A 2 -1.20 -14.88 11.31
N ILE A 3 -1.15 -14.49 12.58
CA ILE A 3 -0.84 -13.10 12.99
C ILE A 3 0.56 -12.68 12.56
N THR A 4 1.53 -13.59 12.66
CA THR A 4 2.92 -13.36 12.23
C THR A 4 2.99 -13.04 10.74
N TYR A 5 2.16 -13.73 9.95
CA TYR A 5 2.07 -13.55 8.51
C TYR A 5 1.46 -12.20 8.12
N VAL A 6 0.35 -11.84 8.76
CA VAL A 6 -0.32 -10.55 8.54
C VAL A 6 0.59 -9.37 8.89
N VAL A 7 1.40 -9.49 9.96
CA VAL A 7 2.39 -8.47 10.33
C VAL A 7 3.50 -8.35 9.30
N ILE A 8 4.04 -9.48 8.79
CA ILE A 8 5.06 -9.47 7.75
C ILE A 8 4.52 -8.83 6.46
N ILE A 9 3.30 -9.18 6.05
CA ILE A 9 2.65 -8.59 4.88
C ILE A 9 2.45 -7.09 5.08
N ALA A 10 1.97 -6.67 6.25
CA ALA A 10 1.76 -5.25 6.55
C ALA A 10 3.06 -4.44 6.46
N ILE A 11 4.18 -5.00 6.95
CA ILE A 11 5.50 -4.35 6.87
C ILE A 11 5.98 -4.26 5.41
N VAL A 12 5.89 -5.34 4.63
CA VAL A 12 6.32 -5.36 3.22
C VAL A 12 5.46 -4.41 2.38
N ALA A 13 4.14 -4.44 2.56
CA ALA A 13 3.22 -3.53 1.88
C ALA A 13 3.47 -2.07 2.26
N TYR A 14 3.78 -1.79 3.53
CA TYR A 14 4.16 -0.45 3.99
C TYR A 14 5.44 0.04 3.31
N ILE A 15 6.49 -0.79 3.27
CA ILE A 15 7.77 -0.43 2.64
C ILE A 15 7.58 -0.19 1.13
N LEU A 16 6.89 -1.09 0.43
CA LEU A 16 6.61 -0.93 -1.00
C LEU A 16 5.77 0.31 -1.28
N GLY A 17 4.75 0.58 -0.46
CA GLY A 17 3.91 1.77 -0.58
C GLY A 17 4.63 3.07 -0.29
N ALA A 18 5.57 3.06 0.66
CA ALA A 18 6.46 4.19 0.92
C ALA A 18 7.40 4.46 -0.26
N ILE A 19 8.00 3.41 -0.85
CA ILE A 19 8.88 3.53 -2.03
C ILE A 19 8.13 4.11 -3.22
N THR A 20 6.88 3.67 -3.47
CA THR A 20 6.09 4.20 -4.58
C THR A 20 5.72 5.66 -4.38
N LYS A 21 5.45 6.10 -3.14
CA LYS A 21 5.20 7.51 -2.84
C LYS A 21 6.42 8.40 -3.06
N ILE A 22 7.62 7.96 -2.68
CA ILE A 22 8.88 8.70 -2.91
C ILE A 22 9.12 8.89 -4.42
N PHE A 23 8.74 7.94 -5.27
CA PHE A 23 8.84 8.09 -6.72
C PHE A 23 7.74 8.98 -7.34
N ILE A 24 6.68 9.28 -6.59
CA ILE A 24 5.47 9.95 -7.05
C ILE A 24 5.29 11.33 -6.34
N ASP A 25 6.39 11.96 -5.90
CA ASP A 25 6.39 13.19 -5.08
C ASP A 25 5.84 14.47 -5.78
N ASN A 26 5.39 14.42 -7.03
CA ASN A 26 4.98 15.60 -7.81
C ASN A 26 3.53 15.58 -8.30
N VAL A 27 2.63 14.92 -7.58
CA VAL A 27 1.24 14.80 -8.05
C VAL A 27 0.27 15.65 -7.23
N PRO A 28 -0.66 16.37 -7.87
CA PRO A 28 -1.64 17.20 -7.16
C PRO A 28 -2.44 16.38 -6.12
N ASN A 29 -2.75 16.99 -4.97
CA ASN A 29 -3.49 16.36 -3.87
C ASN A 29 -4.77 15.61 -4.29
N LYS A 30 -5.43 16.06 -5.37
CA LYS A 30 -6.64 15.43 -5.93
C LYS A 30 -6.41 13.98 -6.40
N TYR A 31 -5.20 13.62 -6.79
CA TYR A 31 -4.88 12.29 -7.35
C TYR A 31 -4.22 11.36 -6.33
N ILE A 32 -3.95 11.82 -5.12
CA ILE A 32 -3.40 11.00 -4.02
C ILE A 32 -4.22 9.72 -3.76
N PRO A 33 -5.56 9.75 -3.68
CA PRO A 33 -6.34 8.52 -3.47
C PRO A 33 -6.18 7.52 -4.62
N ILE A 34 -6.11 8.02 -5.86
CA ILE A 34 -5.93 7.19 -7.06
C ILE A 34 -4.55 6.52 -7.06
N GLN A 35 -3.52 7.20 -6.55
CA GLN A 35 -2.20 6.62 -6.38
C GLN A 35 -2.19 5.51 -5.35
N ASN A 36 -2.82 5.73 -4.19
CA ASN A 36 -2.90 4.71 -3.14
C ASN A 36 -3.60 3.42 -3.66
N VAL A 37 -4.57 3.57 -4.57
CA VAL A 37 -5.20 2.45 -5.28
C VAL A 37 -4.23 1.75 -6.25
N LEU A 38 -3.50 2.50 -7.08
CA LEU A 38 -2.52 1.93 -8.01
C LEU A 38 -1.40 1.16 -7.28
N VAL A 39 -0.88 1.74 -6.19
CA VAL A 39 0.10 1.09 -5.32
C VAL A 39 -0.46 -0.19 -4.72
N GLY A 40 -1.72 -0.16 -4.27
CA GLY A 40 -2.39 -1.34 -3.70
C GLY A 40 -2.53 -2.48 -4.71
N ILE A 41 -2.89 -2.16 -5.97
CA ILE A 41 -3.00 -3.15 -7.06
C ILE A 41 -1.64 -3.76 -7.40
N ILE A 42 -0.59 -2.95 -7.53
CA ILE A 42 0.77 -3.43 -7.82
C ILE A 42 1.28 -4.32 -6.67
N SER A 43 1.06 -3.90 -5.43
CA SER A 43 1.48 -4.66 -4.24
C SER A 43 0.72 -5.98 -4.12
N ALA A 44 -0.57 -6.01 -4.46
CA ALA A 44 -1.37 -7.23 -4.49
C ALA A 44 -0.88 -8.23 -5.54
N LEU A 45 -0.54 -7.75 -6.74
CA LEU A 45 0.06 -8.59 -7.79
C LEU A 45 1.38 -9.18 -7.31
N ILE A 46 2.25 -8.38 -6.71
CA ILE A 46 3.52 -8.86 -6.15
C ILE A 46 3.27 -9.94 -5.07
N CYS A 47 2.34 -9.71 -4.15
CA CYS A 47 2.00 -10.68 -3.08
C CYS A 47 1.44 -12.00 -3.64
N TYR A 48 0.65 -11.93 -4.72
CA TYR A 48 0.13 -13.13 -5.38
C TYR A 48 1.25 -13.91 -6.11
N PHE A 49 2.08 -13.24 -6.90
CA PHE A 49 3.16 -13.89 -7.67
C PHE A 49 4.28 -14.43 -6.79
N THR A 50 4.55 -13.81 -5.64
CA THR A 50 5.53 -14.29 -4.66
C THR A 50 5.01 -15.43 -3.79
N GLY A 51 3.74 -15.83 -3.97
CA GLY A 51 3.11 -16.88 -3.17
C GLY A 51 2.85 -16.46 -1.72
N ILE A 52 2.92 -15.15 -1.43
CA ILE A 52 2.61 -14.63 -0.12
C ILE A 52 1.10 -14.81 0.15
N GLU A 53 0.25 -14.41 -0.79
CA GLU A 53 -1.19 -14.65 -0.65
C GLU A 53 -1.64 -15.64 -1.72
N SER A 54 -2.28 -16.73 -1.29
CA SER A 54 -2.74 -17.81 -2.16
C SER A 54 -3.97 -17.42 -2.99
N SER A 55 -4.74 -16.45 -2.51
CA SER A 55 -5.91 -15.91 -3.19
C SER A 55 -5.65 -14.49 -3.69
N LEU A 56 -5.82 -14.28 -5.01
CA LEU A 56 -5.69 -12.97 -5.65
C LEU A 56 -6.64 -11.93 -5.03
N LEU A 57 -7.87 -12.34 -4.70
CA LEU A 57 -8.87 -11.47 -4.09
C LEU A 57 -8.41 -11.01 -2.69
N GLN A 58 -7.86 -11.93 -1.90
CA GLN A 58 -7.36 -11.65 -0.56
C GLN A 58 -6.15 -10.71 -0.61
N ALA A 59 -5.22 -10.96 -1.52
CA ALA A 59 -4.08 -10.08 -1.78
C ALA A 59 -4.52 -8.65 -2.14
N LEU A 60 -5.53 -8.53 -3.02
CA LEU A 60 -6.09 -7.25 -3.45
C LEU A 60 -6.73 -6.47 -2.31
N VAL A 61 -7.63 -7.11 -1.56
CA VAL A 61 -8.34 -6.47 -0.45
C VAL A 61 -7.35 -6.06 0.64
N LEU A 62 -6.42 -6.93 1.00
CA LEU A 62 -5.42 -6.66 2.03
C LEU A 62 -4.50 -5.50 1.65
N CYS A 63 -3.94 -5.53 0.44
CA CYS A 63 -3.01 -4.49 -0.01
C CYS A 63 -3.70 -3.14 -0.21
N LEU A 64 -4.94 -3.11 -0.71
CA LEU A 64 -5.71 -1.87 -0.85
C LEU A 64 -6.05 -1.24 0.51
N VAL A 65 -6.50 -2.04 1.48
CA VAL A 65 -6.77 -1.53 2.83
C VAL A 65 -5.49 -1.01 3.47
N ALA A 66 -4.38 -1.73 3.32
CA ALA A 66 -3.08 -1.32 3.84
C ALA A 66 -2.59 0.00 3.21
N THR A 67 -2.69 0.15 1.88
CA THR A 67 -2.25 1.38 1.19
C THR A 67 -3.18 2.55 1.45
N MET A 68 -4.48 2.35 1.61
CA MET A 68 -5.39 3.45 1.97
C MET A 68 -5.17 3.91 3.42
N GLY A 69 -4.91 2.99 4.36
CA GLY A 69 -4.58 3.32 5.75
C GLY A 69 -3.21 4.01 5.88
N ALA A 70 -2.14 3.32 5.47
CA ALA A 70 -0.78 3.85 5.56
C ALA A 70 -0.58 5.09 4.67
N GLY A 71 -1.11 5.04 3.44
CA GLY A 71 -1.08 6.15 2.50
C GLY A 71 -1.81 7.36 3.07
N GLY A 72 -3.07 7.20 3.51
CA GLY A 72 -3.86 8.29 4.08
C GLY A 72 -3.20 8.94 5.30
N ILE A 73 -2.58 8.16 6.19
CA ILE A 73 -1.83 8.71 7.33
C ILE A 73 -0.62 9.52 6.85
N ALA A 74 0.16 9.00 5.91
CA ALA A 74 1.31 9.72 5.35
C ALA A 74 0.89 11.02 4.63
N ASP A 75 -0.26 11.01 3.95
CA ASP A 75 -0.81 12.19 3.28
C ASP A 75 -1.27 13.25 4.29
N LEU A 76 -1.91 12.84 5.38
CA LEU A 76 -2.29 13.75 6.48
C LEU A 76 -1.08 14.41 7.14
N ILE A 77 0.02 13.68 7.32
CA ILE A 77 1.28 14.23 7.86
C ILE A 77 1.88 15.25 6.89
N ASN A 78 1.91 14.95 5.58
CA ASN A 78 2.42 15.87 4.57
C ASN A 78 1.58 17.14 4.42
N ILE A 79 0.25 17.04 4.53
CA ILE A 79 -0.63 18.22 4.53
C ILE A 79 -0.40 19.08 5.78
N LYS A 80 -0.14 18.47 6.94
CA LYS A 80 0.11 19.20 8.19
C LYS A 80 1.45 19.95 8.20
N ASN A 81 2.42 19.48 7.42
CA ASN A 81 3.76 20.07 7.32
C ASN A 81 3.92 21.07 6.15
N LYS A 82 2.84 21.36 5.41
CA LYS A 82 2.81 22.29 4.28
C LYS A 82 2.00 23.53 4.62
#